data_AF-A0A7S0A935-F1
#
_entry.id   AF-A0A7S0A935-F1
#
_cell.length_a   1.000
_cell.length_b   1.000
_cell.length_c   1.000
_cell.angle_alpha   90.00
_cell.angle_beta   90.00
_cell.angle_gamma   90.00
#
_symmetry.space_group_name_H-M   'P 1'
#
loop_
_entity.id
_entity.type
_entity.pdbx_description
1 polymer ?
#
loop_
_entity_poly.entity_id
_entity_poly.type
_entity_poly.pdbx_seq_one_letter_code
_entity_poly.pdbx_strand_id
1 'polypeptide(L)'
;GGPVARPAQAGPISKHAALDGLFTTQWRNSNTSWVPKTAAISFQVQRRIAQLMHTPWHAMRDSEEIAVTFYGPGDFYRSHLDSTSKELATRRHATVLYNLE
;
A
#
# COMPACT_ATOMS: atom_id res chain seq x y z
N GLY A 1 -20.35 3.33 14.40
CA GLY A 1 -19.95 2.05 13.81
C GLY A 1 -20.81 1.80 12.60
N GLY A 2 -20.26 2.02 11.42
CA GLY A 2 -20.90 1.72 10.14
C GLY A 2 -19.83 1.20 9.17
N PRO A 3 -20.20 0.38 8.17
CA PRO A 3 -19.23 -0.19 7.25
C PRO A 3 -18.63 0.92 6.37
N VAL A 4 -17.30 1.04 6.38
CA VAL A 4 -16.59 1.95 5.46
C VAL A 4 -16.64 1.33 4.07
N ALA A 5 -17.24 2.03 3.12
CA ALA A 5 -17.25 1.63 1.72
C ALA A 5 -15.81 1.59 1.18
N ARG A 6 -15.40 0.45 0.62
CA ARG A 6 -14.13 0.33 -0.12
C ARG A 6 -14.10 1.37 -1.25
N PRO A 7 -12.99 2.09 -1.47
CA PRO A 7 -12.81 2.80 -2.73
C PRO A 7 -12.87 1.76 -3.86
N ALA A 8 -13.60 2.09 -4.93
CA ALA A 8 -13.72 1.23 -6.10
C ALA A 8 -12.32 0.87 -6.61
N GLN A 9 -12.08 -0.43 -6.81
CA GLN A 9 -10.86 -0.91 -7.43
C GLN A 9 -10.80 -0.33 -8.84
N ALA A 10 -9.90 0.62 -9.07
CA ALA A 10 -9.65 1.13 -10.42
C ALA A 10 -9.27 -0.06 -11.30
N GLY A 11 -10.05 -0.30 -12.36
CA GLY A 11 -9.78 -1.37 -13.30
C GLY A 11 -8.40 -1.23 -13.96
N PRO A 12 -7.95 -2.25 -14.70
CA PRO A 12 -6.67 -2.18 -15.42
C PRO A 12 -6.67 -0.97 -16.34
N ILE A 13 -5.75 -0.03 -16.09
CA ILE A 13 -5.55 1.14 -16.93
C ILE A 13 -4.96 0.64 -18.25
N SER A 14 -5.70 0.84 -19.35
CA SER A 14 -5.26 0.45 -20.69
C SER A 14 -3.94 1.16 -21.05
N LYS A 15 -2.95 0.37 -21.50
CA LYS A 15 -1.57 0.81 -21.80
C LYS A 15 -1.46 1.85 -22.93
N HIS A 16 -2.55 2.18 -23.62
CA HIS A 16 -2.58 3.18 -24.69
C HIS A 16 -2.93 4.61 -24.23
N ALA A 17 -3.38 4.81 -22.98
CA ALA A 17 -3.67 6.16 -22.47
C ALA A 17 -2.42 6.94 -21.98
N ALA A 18 -1.23 6.32 -22.05
CA ALA A 18 0.00 6.86 -21.46
C ALA A 18 0.71 7.94 -22.31
N LEU A 19 0.34 8.10 -23.60
CA LEU A 19 1.08 8.99 -24.51
C LEU A 19 0.43 10.37 -24.72
N ASP A 20 -0.88 10.52 -24.58
CA ASP A 20 -1.56 11.82 -24.73
C ASP A 20 -1.60 12.65 -23.43
N GLY A 21 -1.04 12.11 -22.35
CA GLY A 21 -1.10 12.68 -21.00
C GLY A 21 0.25 13.15 -20.48
N LEU A 22 1.14 13.74 -21.29
CA LEU A 22 2.49 14.21 -20.89
C LEU A 22 2.52 15.23 -19.71
N PHE A 23 1.37 15.56 -19.11
CA PHE A 23 1.20 16.24 -17.83
C PHE A 23 0.23 15.47 -16.89
N THR A 24 0.48 14.18 -16.62
CA THR A 24 -0.40 13.44 -15.71
C THR A 24 -0.40 14.09 -14.32
N THR A 25 -1.58 14.51 -13.86
CA THR A 25 -1.87 14.82 -12.45
C THR A 25 -1.80 13.57 -11.56
N GLN A 26 -1.43 12.40 -12.12
CA GLN A 26 -1.26 11.16 -11.39
C GLN A 26 0.04 11.20 -10.59
N TRP A 27 -0.10 10.90 -9.29
CA TRP A 27 1.01 10.87 -8.35
C TRP A 27 1.68 9.49 -8.25
N ARG A 28 1.01 8.45 -8.76
CA ARG A 28 1.46 7.06 -8.76
C ARG A 28 0.89 6.33 -9.97
N ASN A 29 1.72 5.54 -10.62
CA ASN A 29 1.34 4.55 -11.63
C ASN A 29 2.03 3.22 -11.25
N SER A 30 1.24 2.25 -10.76
CA SER A 30 1.74 0.95 -10.30
C SER A 30 0.60 -0.04 -10.17
N ASN A 31 0.90 -1.34 -10.16
CA ASN A 31 -0.09 -2.37 -9.83
C ASN A 31 0.08 -2.83 -8.37
N THR A 32 -0.96 -2.70 -7.55
CA THR A 32 -0.90 -3.06 -6.12
C THR A 32 -1.97 -4.08 -5.76
N SER A 33 -1.56 -5.15 -5.11
CA SER A 33 -2.42 -6.11 -4.45
C SER A 33 -2.22 -6.06 -2.94
N TRP A 34 -3.19 -6.57 -2.18
CA TRP A 34 -3.18 -6.56 -0.73
C TRP A 34 -3.26 -7.99 -0.22
N VAL A 35 -2.33 -8.38 0.64
CA VAL A 35 -2.39 -9.68 1.30
C VAL A 35 -3.34 -9.58 2.49
N PRO A 36 -4.41 -10.38 2.54
CA PRO A 36 -5.38 -10.31 3.62
C PRO A 36 -4.73 -10.49 4.99
N LYS A 37 -5.18 -9.75 6.01
CA LYS A 37 -4.67 -9.93 7.40
C LYS A 37 -4.84 -11.35 7.92
N THR A 38 -5.82 -12.09 7.40
CA THR A 38 -6.12 -13.48 7.80
C THR A 38 -5.19 -14.51 7.16
N ALA A 39 -4.39 -14.13 6.17
CA ALA A 39 -3.43 -15.05 5.56
C ALA A 39 -2.32 -15.41 6.55
N ALA A 40 -1.92 -16.68 6.60
CA ALA A 40 -0.88 -17.15 7.51
C ALA A 40 0.45 -16.39 7.34
N ILE A 41 0.78 -16.03 6.10
CA ILE A 41 2.00 -15.26 5.79
C ILE A 41 1.95 -13.84 6.38
N SER A 42 0.78 -13.20 6.42
CA SER A 42 0.62 -11.86 7.01
C SER A 42 1.00 -11.86 8.49
N PHE A 43 0.57 -12.88 9.24
CA PHE A 43 0.91 -13.04 10.65
C PHE A 43 2.42 -13.22 10.87
N GLN A 44 3.08 -14.03 10.04
CA GLN A 44 4.53 -14.26 10.14
C GLN A 44 5.32 -12.98 9.87
N VAL A 45 4.96 -12.25 8.81
CA VAL A 45 5.61 -10.99 8.42
C VAL A 45 5.36 -9.92 9.49
N GLN A 46 4.13 -9.74 9.96
CA GLN A 46 3.81 -8.75 11.00
C GLN A 46 4.55 -9.04 12.31
N ARG A 47 4.68 -10.31 12.72
CA ARG A 47 5.49 -10.68 13.89
C ARG A 47 6.96 -10.33 13.71
N ARG A 48 7.53 -10.56 12.53
CA ARG A 48 8.93 -10.22 12.24
C ARG A 48 9.13 -8.70 12.25
N ILE A 49 8.23 -7.94 11.66
CA ILE A 49 8.26 -6.47 11.68
C ILE A 49 8.14 -5.94 13.11
N ALA A 50 7.22 -6.49 13.92
CA ALA A 50 7.08 -6.12 15.32
C ALA A 50 8.40 -6.29 16.10
N GLN A 51 9.10 -7.41 15.88
CA GLN A 51 10.43 -7.65 16.46
C GLN A 51 11.46 -6.60 16.01
N LEU A 52 11.51 -6.28 14.71
CA LEU A 52 12.45 -5.31 14.14
C LEU A 52 12.21 -3.89 14.68
N MET A 53 10.95 -3.51 14.87
CA MET A 53 10.59 -2.19 15.38
C MET A 53 10.62 -2.10 16.91
N HIS A 54 10.96 -3.20 17.60
CA HIS A 54 10.83 -3.31 19.06
C HIS A 54 9.43 -2.96 19.57
N THR A 55 8.40 -3.29 18.78
CA THR A 55 7.00 -3.00 19.08
C THR A 55 6.28 -4.28 19.51
N PRO A 56 5.38 -4.25 20.50
CA PRO A 56 4.57 -5.41 20.84
C PRO A 56 3.73 -5.87 19.64
N TRP A 57 3.72 -7.18 19.36
CA TRP A 57 3.07 -7.71 18.15
C TRP A 57 1.58 -7.36 18.05
N HIS A 58 0.88 -7.24 19.18
CA HIS A 58 -0.54 -6.88 19.20
C HIS A 58 -0.78 -5.43 18.77
N ALA A 59 0.23 -4.53 18.85
CA ALA A 59 0.13 -3.18 18.31
C ALA A 59 0.13 -3.18 16.77
N MET A 60 0.53 -4.29 16.13
CA MET A 60 0.38 -4.46 14.68
C MET A 60 -1.07 -4.75 14.26
N ARG A 61 -2.01 -4.96 15.20
CA ARG A 61 -3.44 -5.19 14.88
C ARG A 61 -4.03 -4.07 14.02
N ASP A 62 -3.64 -2.83 14.31
CA ASP A 62 -4.12 -1.63 13.64
C ASP A 62 -3.28 -1.26 12.41
N SER A 63 -2.21 -2.02 12.12
CA SER A 63 -1.45 -1.86 10.88
C SER A 63 -2.32 -2.14 9.66
N GLU A 64 -1.99 -1.57 8.51
CA GLU A 64 -2.67 -1.89 7.26
C GLU A 64 -2.37 -3.33 6.80
N GLU A 65 -3.12 -3.80 5.81
CA GLU A 65 -2.75 -5.02 5.09
C GLU A 65 -1.40 -4.85 4.39
N ILE A 66 -0.69 -5.97 4.15
CA ILE A 66 0.58 -5.90 3.43
C ILE A 66 0.27 -5.57 1.97
N ALA A 67 0.70 -4.40 1.53
CA ALA A 67 0.65 -4.00 0.13
C ALA A 67 1.82 -4.64 -0.63
N VAL A 68 1.52 -5.38 -1.69
CA VAL A 68 2.50 -5.89 -2.65
C VAL A 68 2.35 -5.07 -3.92
N THR A 69 3.38 -4.34 -4.29
CA THR A 69 3.36 -3.43 -5.43
C THR A 69 4.37 -3.85 -6.49
N PHE A 70 3.90 -3.94 -7.74
CA PHE A 70 4.73 -4.13 -8.91
C PHE A 70 4.88 -2.81 -9.68
N TYR A 71 6.12 -2.50 -10.06
CA TYR A 71 6.49 -1.41 -10.96
C TYR A 71 7.12 -2.01 -12.22
N GLY A 72 6.43 -1.90 -13.35
CA GLY A 72 6.97 -2.25 -14.66
C GLY A 72 7.80 -1.12 -15.28
N PRO A 73 8.33 -1.32 -16.51
CA PRO A 73 9.03 -0.27 -17.23
C PRO A 73 8.13 0.96 -17.45
N GLY A 74 8.56 2.13 -16.95
CA GLY A 74 7.82 3.39 -17.05
C GLY A 74 6.80 3.64 -15.94
N ASP A 75 6.58 2.68 -15.03
CA ASP A 75 5.81 2.90 -13.81
C ASP A 75 6.57 3.80 -12.83
N PHE A 76 5.84 4.56 -12.02
CA PHE A 76 6.46 5.55 -11.13
C PHE A 76 5.65 5.77 -9.86
N TYR A 77 6.33 6.24 -8.82
CA TYR A 77 5.70 6.82 -7.64
C TYR A 77 6.40 8.12 -7.28
N ARG A 78 5.69 9.24 -7.33
CA ARG A 78 6.25 10.53 -6.96
C ARG A 78 6.53 10.60 -5.47
N SER A 79 7.53 11.38 -5.07
CA SER A 79 7.85 11.64 -3.67
C SER A 79 6.63 12.21 -2.93
N HIS A 80 6.34 11.66 -1.76
CA HIS A 80 5.17 12.01 -0.92
C HIS A 80 5.42 11.62 0.53
N LEU A 81 4.48 11.93 1.42
CA LEU A 81 4.49 11.53 2.83
C LEU A 81 3.43 10.45 3.09
N ASP A 82 3.83 9.39 3.78
CA ASP A 82 2.93 8.27 4.13
C ASP A 82 2.08 8.52 5.38
N SER A 83 2.43 9.53 6.19
CA SER A 83 1.86 9.75 7.54
C SER A 83 0.36 10.05 7.56
N THR A 84 -0.21 10.48 6.43
CA THR A 84 -1.61 10.90 6.33
C THR A 84 -2.21 10.44 5.01
N SER A 85 -2.97 9.34 5.05
CA SER A 85 -3.98 9.09 4.01
C SER A 85 -5.21 9.93 4.33
N LYS A 86 -5.58 10.87 3.45
CA LYS A 86 -6.84 11.63 3.60
C LYS A 86 -8.07 10.72 3.51
N GLU A 87 -7.93 9.53 2.93
CA GLU A 87 -9.04 8.62 2.61
C GLU A 87 -9.36 7.63 3.74
N LEU A 88 -8.38 7.31 4.59
CA LEU A 88 -8.55 6.26 5.60
C LEU A 88 -8.71 6.78 7.04
N ALA A 89 -8.52 8.08 7.29
CA ALA A 89 -8.44 8.65 8.65
C ALA A 89 -7.46 7.90 9.58
N THR A 90 -6.55 7.12 9.00
CA THR A 90 -5.51 6.36 9.70
C THR A 90 -4.22 7.16 9.65
N ARG A 91 -3.58 7.31 10.81
CA ARG A 91 -2.22 7.86 10.91
C ARG A 91 -1.24 6.70 10.84
N ARG A 92 -0.38 6.70 9.82
CA ARG A 92 0.75 5.77 9.76
C ARG A 92 1.86 6.31 10.65
N HIS A 93 2.21 5.55 11.68
CA HIS A 93 3.33 5.89 12.57
C HIS A 93 4.68 5.53 11.94
N ALA A 94 4.72 4.46 11.14
CA ALA A 94 5.90 4.01 10.42
C ALA A 94 5.47 3.25 9.15
N THR A 95 6.35 3.25 8.15
CA THR A 95 6.25 2.41 6.95
C THR A 95 7.48 1.51 6.91
N VAL A 96 7.28 0.22 6.68
CA VAL A 96 8.36 -0.74 6.39
C VAL A 96 8.27 -1.12 4.92
N LEU A 97 9.29 -0.77 4.15
CA LEU A 97 9.40 -1.10 2.73
C LEU A 97 10.37 -2.28 2.57
N TYR A 98 9.97 -3.27 1.78
CA TYR A 98 10.81 -4.41 1.43
C TYR A 98 10.81 -4.60 -0.09
N ASN A 99 12.00 -4.70 -0.68
CA ASN A 99 12.17 -5.01 -2.10
C ASN A 99 12.12 -6.53 -2.28
N LEU A 100 11.15 -7.01 -3.06
CA LEU A 100 11.01 -8.43 -3.39
C LEU A 100 11.85 -8.73 -4.64
N GLU A 101 12.57 -9.85 -4.60
CA GLU A 101 13.38 -10.40 -5.71
C GLU A 101 12.63 -11.54 -6.42
#